data_AF-A0A6G3MMD6-F1
#
_entry.id   AF-A0A6G3MMD6-F1
#
_cell.length_a   1.000
_cell.length_b   1.000
_cell.length_c   1.000
_cell.angle_alpha   90.00
_cell.angle_beta   90.00
_cell.angle_gamma   90.00
#
_symmetry.space_group_name_H-M   'P 1'
#
loop_
_entity.id
_entity.type
_entity.pdbx_description
1 polymer ?
#
loop_
_entity_poly.entity_id
_entity_poly.type
_entity_poly.pdbx_seq_one_letter_code
_entity_poly.pdbx_strand_id
1 'polypeptide(L)'
;PFNSAPFSIGFANANVNQIKAFIIIFGPTPILISADSVNFQTYGGGIFDDKDCSSKIEFANHAITLIGFDTDEYGNEFWIAQNSWSKKWGENGYIRISMEDNICGVQNFGFVPVLKLG
;
A
#
# COMPACT_ATOMS: atom_id res chain seq x y z
N PRO A 1 14.11 23.95 15.81
CA PRO A 1 12.85 24.05 15.04
C PRO A 1 13.00 23.45 13.64
N PHE A 2 12.28 22.37 13.34
CA PHE A 2 12.16 21.83 11.97
C PHE A 2 11.33 22.82 11.12
N ASN A 3 11.98 23.88 10.63
CA ASN A 3 11.30 25.00 9.96
C ASN A 3 11.01 24.76 8.45
N SER A 4 11.32 23.58 7.93
CA SER A 4 10.89 23.16 6.61
C SER A 4 10.54 21.68 6.67
N ALA A 5 9.34 21.31 6.23
CA ALA A 5 9.02 19.91 5.99
C ALA A 5 10.10 19.30 5.07
N PRO A 6 10.59 18.09 5.36
CA PRO A 6 11.48 17.40 4.42
C PRO A 6 10.76 17.30 3.07
N PHE A 7 11.51 17.55 1.99
CA PHE A 7 10.98 17.37 0.64
C PHE A 7 10.50 15.92 0.48
N SER A 8 9.32 15.72 -0.10
CA SER A 8 8.80 14.39 -0.40
C SER A 8 8.60 14.22 -1.89
N ILE A 9 8.79 12.99 -2.35
CA ILE A 9 8.40 12.57 -3.70
C ILE A 9 7.27 11.57 -3.52
N GLY A 10 6.23 11.69 -4.32
CA GLY A 10 5.06 10.83 -4.22
C GLY A 10 4.30 10.74 -5.52
N PHE A 11 3.19 10.03 -5.46
CA PHE A 11 2.27 9.85 -6.56
C PHE A 11 0.83 10.09 -6.11
N ALA A 12 -0.01 10.46 -7.06
CA ALA A 12 -1.46 10.54 -6.90
C ALA A 12 -2.12 9.89 -8.12
N ASN A 13 -3.09 8.99 -7.89
CA ASN A 13 -3.80 8.22 -8.92
C ASN A 13 -2.84 7.59 -9.95
N ALA A 14 -1.87 6.81 -9.46
CA ALA A 14 -0.87 6.17 -10.29
C ALA A 14 -1.32 4.77 -10.73
N ASN A 15 -1.05 4.40 -11.97
CA ASN A 15 -1.31 3.04 -12.42
C ASN A 15 -0.30 2.03 -11.83
N VAL A 16 -0.62 0.74 -11.93
CA VAL A 16 0.22 -0.37 -11.47
C VAL A 16 1.69 -0.23 -11.88
N ASN A 17 1.98 0.08 -13.15
CA ASN A 17 3.36 0.17 -13.62
C ASN A 17 4.11 1.37 -13.03
N GLN A 18 3.43 2.49 -12.81
CA GLN A 18 4.01 3.66 -12.15
C GLN A 18 4.38 3.35 -10.70
N ILE A 19 3.52 2.63 -9.97
CA ILE A 19 3.80 2.26 -8.56
C ILE A 19 4.91 1.21 -8.48
N LYS A 20 4.92 0.20 -9.37
CA LYS A 20 6.03 -0.76 -9.46
C LYS A 20 7.36 -0.03 -9.67
N ALA A 21 7.42 0.88 -10.65
CA ALA A 21 8.61 1.70 -10.90
C ALA A 21 8.98 2.56 -9.70
N PHE A 22 8.00 3.16 -9.02
CA PHE A 22 8.22 3.96 -7.83
C PHE A 22 8.88 3.16 -6.70
N ILE A 23 8.35 1.97 -6.39
CA ILE A 23 8.92 1.08 -5.36
C ILE A 23 10.32 0.62 -5.75
N ILE A 24 10.57 0.31 -7.03
CA ILE A 24 11.91 -0.08 -7.52
C ILE A 24 12.93 1.05 -7.30
N ILE A 25 12.54 2.29 -7.59
CA ILE A 25 13.46 3.44 -7.55
C ILE A 25 13.66 3.96 -6.13
N PHE A 26 12.59 4.06 -5.35
CA PHE A 26 12.57 4.75 -4.06
C PHE A 26 12.47 3.82 -2.85
N GLY A 27 12.16 2.54 -3.06
CA GLY A 27 12.02 1.54 -1.99
C GLY A 27 10.65 1.54 -1.31
N PRO A 28 10.58 1.06 -0.05
CA PRO A 28 9.33 0.96 0.69
C PRO A 28 8.54 2.27 0.72
N THR A 29 7.29 2.20 0.27
CA THR A 29 6.47 3.39 0.03
C THR A 29 5.22 3.36 0.89
N PRO A 30 5.11 4.24 1.90
CA PRO A 30 3.85 4.50 2.59
C PRO A 30 2.74 4.92 1.63
N ILE A 31 1.57 4.31 1.78
CA ILE A 31 0.36 4.59 1.01
C ILE A 31 -0.84 4.78 1.94
N LEU A 32 -1.88 5.43 1.43
CA LEU A 32 -3.18 5.51 2.09
C LEU A 32 -4.15 4.49 1.49
N ILE A 33 -4.90 3.80 2.35
CA ILE A 33 -5.92 2.84 1.96
C ILE A 33 -7.20 3.00 2.80
N SER A 34 -8.30 2.44 2.33
CA SER A 34 -9.46 2.16 3.17
C SER A 34 -9.25 0.84 3.92
N ALA A 35 -9.50 0.81 5.23
CA ALA A 35 -9.32 -0.38 6.08
C ALA A 35 -10.56 -0.69 6.95
N ASP A 36 -11.72 -0.09 6.63
CA ASP A 36 -12.95 -0.25 7.42
C ASP A 36 -13.63 -1.61 7.22
N SER A 37 -13.34 -2.31 6.12
CA SER A 37 -13.93 -3.63 5.87
C SER A 37 -13.55 -4.63 6.96
N VAL A 38 -14.53 -5.42 7.40
CA VAL A 38 -14.33 -6.53 8.33
C VAL A 38 -13.33 -7.54 7.77
N ASN A 39 -13.34 -7.78 6.46
CA ASN A 39 -12.39 -8.71 5.82
C ASN A 39 -10.95 -8.19 5.94
N PHE A 40 -10.73 -6.88 5.86
CA PHE A 40 -9.40 -6.30 6.08
C PHE A 40 -8.98 -6.45 7.54
N GLN A 41 -9.87 -6.10 8.48
CA GLN A 41 -9.60 -6.18 9.92
C GLN A 41 -9.28 -7.61 10.39
N THR A 42 -9.90 -8.61 9.75
CA THR A 42 -9.75 -10.02 10.10
C THR A 42 -8.86 -10.80 9.13
N TYR A 43 -8.16 -10.12 8.23
CA TYR A 43 -7.29 -10.74 7.24
C TYR A 43 -6.28 -11.69 7.90
N GLY A 44 -6.28 -12.95 7.44
CA GLY A 44 -5.40 -14.02 7.92
C GLY A 44 -4.41 -14.55 6.89
N GLY A 45 -4.62 -14.26 5.60
CA GLY A 45 -3.74 -14.70 4.51
C GLY A 45 -4.46 -14.82 3.17
N GLY A 46 -3.69 -15.03 2.11
CA GLY A 46 -4.17 -15.10 0.72
C GLY A 46 -4.02 -13.76 -0.01
N ILE A 47 -4.35 -13.73 -1.30
CA ILE A 47 -4.47 -12.47 -2.05
C ILE A 47 -5.79 -11.83 -1.64
N PHE A 48 -5.71 -10.63 -1.06
CA PHE A 48 -6.85 -9.84 -0.63
C PHE A 48 -7.46 -9.10 -1.82
N ASP A 49 -8.71 -9.40 -2.13
CA ASP A 49 -9.46 -8.92 -3.31
C ASP A 49 -10.84 -8.36 -2.95
N ASP A 50 -11.01 -7.92 -1.71
CA ASP A 50 -12.30 -7.46 -1.18
C ASP A 50 -12.79 -6.17 -1.85
N LYS A 51 -13.90 -6.28 -2.59
CA LYS A 51 -14.57 -5.17 -3.28
C LYS A 51 -15.40 -4.27 -2.36
N ASP A 52 -15.67 -4.71 -1.13
CA ASP A 52 -16.28 -3.85 -0.11
C ASP A 52 -15.25 -2.85 0.44
N CYS A 53 -13.96 -3.09 0.18
CA CYS A 53 -12.90 -2.15 0.48
C CYS A 53 -12.88 -1.01 -0.53
N SER A 54 -13.32 0.18 -0.10
CA SER A 54 -13.50 1.32 -0.99
C SER A 54 -12.20 1.73 -1.71
N SER A 55 -12.30 1.92 -3.02
CA SER A 55 -11.21 2.42 -3.87
C SER A 55 -11.12 3.93 -3.94
N LYS A 56 -12.02 4.69 -3.28
CA LYS A 56 -12.02 6.15 -3.35
C LYS A 56 -11.22 6.79 -2.21
N ILE A 57 -10.44 7.81 -2.56
CA ILE A 57 -9.51 8.47 -1.64
C ILE A 57 -10.21 9.14 -0.45
N GLU A 58 -11.46 9.60 -0.59
CA GLU A 58 -12.22 10.19 0.51
C GLU A 58 -12.57 9.19 1.62
N PHE A 59 -12.48 7.90 1.35
CA PHE A 59 -12.67 6.82 2.33
C PHE A 59 -11.36 6.20 2.81
N ALA A 60 -10.22 6.74 2.38
CA ALA A 60 -8.93 6.32 2.92
C ALA A 60 -8.81 6.77 4.37
N ASN A 61 -8.48 5.84 5.25
CA ASN A 61 -8.50 6.03 6.70
C ASN A 61 -7.32 5.36 7.41
N HIS A 62 -6.49 4.63 6.69
CA HIS A 62 -5.37 3.89 7.23
C HIS A 62 -4.14 4.02 6.33
N ALA A 63 -2.96 3.91 6.94
CA ALA A 63 -1.69 3.96 6.23
C ALA A 63 -0.93 2.64 6.41
N ILE A 64 -0.48 2.07 5.29
CA ILE A 64 0.38 0.88 5.25
C ILE A 64 1.59 1.17 4.37
N THR A 65 2.60 0.30 4.38
CA THR A 65 3.80 0.47 3.56
C THR A 65 3.86 -0.59 2.48
N LEU A 66 3.80 -0.20 1.21
CA LEU A 66 4.15 -1.11 0.11
C LEU A 66 5.64 -1.43 0.20
N ILE A 67 5.98 -2.71 0.30
CA ILE A 67 7.37 -3.18 0.38
C ILE A 67 7.80 -3.97 -0.86
N GLY A 68 6.85 -4.29 -1.74
CA GLY A 68 7.10 -5.05 -2.95
C GLY A 68 5.82 -5.43 -3.67
N PHE A 69 5.98 -6.30 -4.65
CA PHE A 69 4.93 -6.89 -5.46
C PHE A 69 5.42 -8.22 -6.02
N ASP A 70 4.48 -9.09 -6.38
CA ASP A 70 4.80 -10.36 -7.00
C ASP A 70 3.60 -10.87 -7.83
N THR A 71 3.79 -12.01 -8.49
CA THR A 71 2.77 -12.71 -9.27
C THR A 71 2.72 -14.17 -8.81
N ASP A 72 1.52 -14.70 -8.57
CA ASP A 72 1.37 -16.11 -8.21
C ASP A 72 1.51 -17.05 -9.43
N GLU A 73 1.47 -18.36 -9.17
CA GLU A 73 1.57 -19.41 -10.20
C GLU A 73 0.39 -19.42 -11.21
N TYR A 74 -0.71 -18.73 -10.89
CA TYR A 74 -1.90 -18.60 -11.74
C TYR A 74 -1.89 -17.29 -12.54
N GLY A 75 -0.89 -16.43 -12.35
CA GLY A 75 -0.76 -15.14 -13.03
C GLY A 75 -1.44 -13.98 -12.32
N ASN A 76 -1.92 -14.16 -11.09
CA ASN A 76 -2.54 -13.07 -10.32
C ASN A 76 -1.44 -12.17 -9.75
N GLU A 77 -1.49 -10.88 -10.10
CA GLU A 77 -0.55 -9.88 -9.60
C GLU A 77 -1.03 -9.27 -8.27
N PHE A 78 -0.12 -9.12 -7.30
CA PHE A 78 -0.45 -8.56 -5.99
C PHE A 78 0.66 -7.67 -5.43
N TRP A 79 0.24 -6.67 -4.67
CA TRP A 79 1.10 -5.85 -3.82
C TRP A 79 1.44 -6.61 -2.54
N ILE A 80 2.65 -6.44 -2.04
CA ILE A 80 3.05 -6.88 -0.70
C ILE A 80 3.16 -5.65 0.18
N ALA A 81 2.35 -5.59 1.24
CA ALA A 81 2.32 -4.44 2.13
C ALA A 81 2.51 -4.83 3.59
N GLN A 82 3.27 -4.03 4.31
CA GLN A 82 3.45 -4.14 5.76
C GLN A 82 2.41 -3.31 6.49
N ASN A 83 1.74 -3.94 7.45
CA ASN A 83 0.82 -3.28 8.38
C ASN A 83 1.49 -3.06 9.75
N SER A 84 0.84 -2.28 10.62
CA SER A 84 1.32 -1.91 11.95
C SER A 84 0.53 -2.55 13.10
N TRP A 85 -0.34 -3.53 12.81
CA TRP A 85 -1.27 -4.15 13.77
C TRP A 85 -0.76 -5.47 14.37
N SER A 86 0.52 -5.50 14.79
CA SER A 86 1.20 -6.70 15.29
C SER A 86 1.45 -7.79 14.24
N LYS A 87 2.39 -8.69 14.53
CA LYS A 87 2.70 -9.86 13.71
C LYS A 87 1.60 -10.92 13.72
N LYS A 88 0.63 -10.83 14.64
CA LYS A 88 -0.50 -11.76 14.71
C LYS A 88 -1.57 -11.49 13.65
N TRP A 89 -1.59 -10.29 13.08
CA TRP A 89 -2.50 -9.93 12.01
C TRP A 89 -1.90 -10.34 10.65
N GLY A 90 -2.73 -10.89 9.75
CA GLY A 90 -2.31 -11.29 8.42
C GLY A 90 -1.16 -12.28 8.39
N GLU A 91 -0.33 -12.17 7.35
CA GLU A 91 0.80 -13.05 7.09
C GLU A 91 2.03 -12.53 7.84
N ASN A 92 2.08 -12.72 9.15
CA ASN A 92 3.14 -12.19 10.04
C ASN A 92 3.22 -10.65 10.06
N GLY A 93 2.08 -9.96 9.98
CA GLY A 93 1.98 -8.50 9.91
C GLY A 93 1.96 -7.93 8.49
N TYR A 94 1.92 -8.79 7.47
CA TYR A 94 1.86 -8.40 6.06
C TYR A 94 0.53 -8.80 5.42
N ILE A 95 0.22 -8.17 4.30
CA ILE A 95 -0.92 -8.47 3.44
C ILE A 95 -0.48 -8.52 1.98
N ARG A 96 -1.06 -9.45 1.23
CA ARG A 96 -1.00 -9.47 -0.23
C ARG A 96 -2.30 -8.87 -0.76
N ILE A 97 -2.25 -7.79 -1.53
CA ILE A 97 -3.45 -7.09 -2.04
C ILE A 97 -3.48 -7.21 -3.56
N SER A 98 -4.60 -7.65 -4.14
CA SER A 98 -4.76 -7.74 -5.59
C SER A 98 -4.47 -6.39 -6.27
N MET A 99 -3.79 -6.43 -7.41
CA MET A 99 -3.59 -5.24 -8.25
C MET A 99 -4.81 -4.90 -9.11
N GLU A 100 -5.77 -5.81 -9.21
CA GLU A 100 -7.01 -5.58 -9.95
C GLU A 100 -7.92 -4.58 -9.22
N ASP A 101 -8.78 -3.89 -9.98
CA ASP A 101 -9.86 -3.05 -9.45
C ASP A 101 -9.50 -1.96 -8.42
N ASN A 102 -8.21 -1.63 -8.24
CA ASN A 102 -7.73 -0.68 -7.23
C ASN A 102 -8.25 -1.00 -5.82
N ILE A 103 -8.13 -2.28 -5.40
CA ILE A 103 -8.58 -2.73 -4.08
C ILE A 103 -8.08 -1.79 -2.98
N CYS A 104 -9.00 -1.35 -2.10
CA CYS A 104 -8.76 -0.42 -1.00
C CYS A 104 -8.14 0.93 -1.37
N GLY A 105 -8.03 1.27 -2.66
CA GLY A 105 -7.45 2.54 -3.10
C GLY A 105 -5.92 2.58 -3.10
N VAL A 106 -5.24 1.43 -3.20
CA VAL A 106 -3.76 1.34 -3.21
C VAL A 106 -3.11 2.31 -4.22
N GLN A 107 -3.77 2.56 -5.35
CA GLN A 107 -3.26 3.40 -6.43
C GLN A 107 -3.44 4.91 -6.19
N ASN A 108 -4.15 5.30 -5.14
CA ASN A 108 -4.62 6.68 -4.99
C ASN A 108 -3.52 7.62 -4.51
N PHE A 109 -2.71 7.23 -3.53
CA PHE A 109 -1.73 8.13 -2.92
C PHE A 109 -0.63 7.38 -2.19
N GLY A 110 0.62 7.78 -2.43
CA GLY A 110 1.80 7.32 -1.70
C GLY A 110 2.96 8.28 -1.82
N PHE A 111 3.85 8.27 -0.84
CA PHE A 111 5.03 9.14 -0.85
C PHE A 111 6.17 8.60 -0.01
N VAL A 112 7.39 9.02 -0.35
CA VAL A 112 8.60 8.79 0.44
C VAL A 112 9.23 10.14 0.84
N PRO A 113 9.86 10.23 2.02
CA PRO A 113 10.67 11.39 2.38
C PRO A 113 11.99 11.36 1.61
N VAL A 114 12.43 12.52 1.11
CA VAL A 114 13.78 12.73 0.57
C VAL A 114 14.66 13.27 1.69
N LEU A 115 15.64 12.46 2.07
CA LEU A 115 16.59 12.80 3.12
C LEU A 115 17.63 13.77 2.56
N LYS A 116 17.79 14.94 3.21
CA LYS A 116 18.94 15.81 2.97
C LYS A 116 20.12 15.29 3.78
N LEU A 117 21.22 14.98 3.10
CA LEU A 117 22.51 14.85 3.76
C LEU A 117 23.00 16.27 4.06
N GLY A 118 23.31 16.52 5.35
CA GLY A 118 23.74 17.83 5.85
C GLY A 118 25.07 18.30 5.29
#